data_AF-A0A955J0K8-F1
#
_entry.id   AF-A0A955J0K8-F1
#
_cell.length_a   1.000
_cell.length_b   1.000
_cell.length_c   1.000
_cell.angle_alpha   90.00
_cell.angle_beta   90.00
_cell.angle_gamma   90.00
#
_symmetry.space_group_name_H-M   'P 1'
#
loop_
_entity.id
_entity.type
_entity.pdbx_description
1 polymer ?
#
loop_
_entity_poly.entity_id
_entity_poly.type
_entity_poly.pdbx_seq_one_letter_code
_entity_poly.pdbx_strand_id
1 'polypeptide(L)'
;MRAPAMYNLACAHAMLGHRDDAFSALDGAIEAGFDNIATMRADTDLASLHGDDRWNAAMERVVSAASATPIRQFDFWVGSWDVYNPQGVKVGTNVITLRQNGHIVHESWTNAQSNTGESINFYDPARRKWRQVWVDAGGGVVEYEGGFEEGAMRMTGMNVDGGGREQISRVAFTPLPDGRVRQFIEHSDDGGATWTVYFDGYYQEQQPPAND
;
A
#
# COMPACT_ATOMS: atom_id res chain seq x y z
N MET A 1 0.27 -12.93 19.71
CA MET A 1 0.02 -14.38 19.89
C MET A 1 -1.46 -14.77 19.88
N ARG A 2 -2.41 -13.84 20.04
CA ARG A 2 -3.84 -14.15 20.12
C ARG A 2 -4.44 -14.69 18.79
N ALA A 3 -4.13 -14.08 17.63
CA ALA A 3 -4.62 -14.53 16.33
C ALA A 3 -4.19 -15.96 15.96
N PRO A 4 -2.88 -16.33 15.97
CA PRO A 4 -2.47 -17.69 15.65
C PRO A 4 -3.04 -18.76 16.61
N ALA A 5 -3.23 -18.41 17.89
CA ALA A 5 -3.81 -19.34 18.86
C ALA A 5 -5.29 -19.64 18.57
N MET A 6 -6.08 -18.61 18.21
CA MET A 6 -7.48 -18.80 17.81
C MET A 6 -7.61 -19.52 16.47
N TYR A 7 -6.70 -19.27 15.54
CA TYR A 7 -6.65 -20.02 14.28
C TYR A 7 -6.42 -21.51 14.53
N ASN A 8 -5.41 -21.87 15.34
CA ASN A 8 -5.16 -23.28 15.68
C ASN A 8 -6.33 -23.92 16.45
N LEU A 9 -7.04 -23.13 17.28
CA LEU A 9 -8.25 -23.59 17.95
C LEU A 9 -9.38 -23.88 16.95
N ALA A 10 -9.54 -23.06 15.92
CA ALA A 10 -10.48 -23.30 14.83
C ALA A 10 -10.16 -24.61 14.08
N CYS A 11 -8.89 -24.85 13.75
CA CYS A 11 -8.44 -26.10 13.14
C CYS A 11 -8.79 -27.31 14.03
N ALA A 12 -8.49 -27.24 15.32
CA ALA A 12 -8.81 -28.32 16.26
C ALA A 12 -10.32 -28.62 16.33
N HIS A 13 -11.17 -27.59 16.39
CA HIS A 13 -12.63 -27.78 16.38
C HIS A 13 -13.14 -28.35 15.05
N ALA A 14 -12.57 -27.91 13.92
CA ALA A 14 -12.94 -28.40 12.60
C ALA A 14 -12.59 -29.89 12.43
N MET A 15 -11.43 -30.32 12.93
CA MET A 15 -11.03 -31.73 12.96
C MET A 15 -11.92 -32.60 13.85
N LEU A 16 -12.44 -32.05 14.95
CA LEU A 16 -13.38 -32.73 15.86
C LEU A 16 -14.83 -32.73 15.33
N GLY A 17 -15.10 -32.08 14.20
CA GLY A 17 -16.46 -31.94 13.65
C GLY A 17 -17.32 -30.93 14.40
N HIS A 18 -16.75 -30.16 15.32
CA HIS A 18 -17.44 -29.10 16.07
C HIS A 18 -17.52 -27.83 15.20
N ARG A 19 -18.34 -27.90 14.15
CA ARG A 19 -18.36 -26.89 13.08
C ARG A 19 -18.67 -25.46 13.59
N ASP A 20 -19.59 -25.31 14.53
CA ASP A 20 -19.96 -23.99 15.05
C ASP A 20 -18.83 -23.38 15.91
N ASP A 21 -18.20 -24.19 16.76
CA ASP A 21 -17.05 -23.76 17.56
C ASP A 21 -15.86 -23.40 16.66
N ALA A 22 -15.65 -24.15 15.58
CA ALA A 22 -14.61 -23.87 14.60
C ALA A 22 -14.80 -22.51 13.95
N PHE A 23 -16.03 -22.17 13.51
CA PHE A 23 -16.33 -20.85 12.98
C PHE A 23 -16.20 -19.75 14.04
N SER A 24 -16.65 -19.99 15.28
CA SER A 24 -16.48 -19.02 16.36
C SER A 24 -15.00 -18.70 16.64
N ALA A 25 -14.14 -19.72 16.65
CA ALA A 25 -12.70 -19.53 16.83
C ALA A 25 -12.06 -18.87 15.61
N LEU A 26 -12.51 -19.20 14.40
CA LEU A 26 -12.04 -18.58 13.17
C LEU A 26 -12.37 -17.09 13.16
N ASP A 27 -13.60 -16.71 13.48
CA ASP A 27 -14.03 -15.32 13.60
C ASP A 27 -13.17 -14.55 14.60
N GLY A 28 -12.90 -15.15 15.76
CA GLY A 28 -11.98 -14.57 16.75
C GLY A 28 -10.57 -14.36 16.18
N ALA A 29 -10.04 -15.31 15.40
CA ALA A 29 -8.73 -15.19 14.76
C ALA A 29 -8.69 -14.00 13.77
N ILE A 30 -9.74 -13.84 12.97
CA ILE A 30 -9.91 -12.74 12.01
C ILE A 30 -9.95 -11.40 12.74
N GLU A 31 -10.78 -11.28 13.78
CA GLU A 31 -10.86 -10.08 14.62
C GLU A 31 -9.53 -9.74 15.30
N ALA A 32 -8.73 -10.74 15.62
CA ALA A 32 -7.38 -10.56 16.17
C ALA A 32 -6.30 -10.26 15.11
N GLY A 33 -6.67 -10.12 13.84
CA GLY A 33 -5.78 -9.73 12.74
C GLY A 33 -5.12 -10.90 12.01
N PHE A 34 -5.71 -12.09 12.01
CA PHE A 34 -5.24 -13.18 11.16
C PHE A 34 -5.56 -12.88 9.69
N ASP A 35 -4.52 -12.79 8.84
CA ASP A 35 -4.61 -12.32 7.45
C ASP A 35 -4.00 -13.28 6.42
N ASN A 36 -3.50 -14.45 6.86
CA ASN A 36 -2.87 -15.42 5.96
C ASN A 36 -3.90 -16.26 5.20
N ILE A 37 -4.50 -15.63 4.19
CA ILE A 37 -5.51 -16.20 3.28
C ILE A 37 -5.03 -17.49 2.62
N ALA A 38 -3.76 -17.54 2.22
CA ALA A 38 -3.19 -18.70 1.53
C ALA A 38 -3.18 -19.92 2.44
N THR A 39 -2.78 -19.75 3.71
CA THR A 39 -2.85 -20.81 4.71
C THR A 39 -4.28 -21.27 4.92
N MET A 40 -5.25 -20.37 5.14
CA MET A 40 -6.64 -20.75 5.36
C MET A 40 -7.22 -21.63 4.25
N ARG A 41 -6.93 -21.30 2.99
CA ARG A 41 -7.45 -22.05 1.82
C ARG A 41 -6.80 -23.43 1.68
N ALA A 42 -5.53 -23.56 2.05
CA ALA A 42 -4.74 -24.78 1.86
C ALA A 42 -4.79 -25.72 3.07
N ASP A 43 -5.22 -25.23 4.23
CA ASP A 43 -5.22 -25.99 5.47
C ASP A 43 -6.27 -27.11 5.42
N THR A 44 -5.78 -28.35 5.47
CA THR A 44 -6.63 -29.54 5.40
C THR A 44 -7.49 -29.70 6.65
N ASP A 45 -7.11 -29.11 7.78
CA ASP A 45 -7.87 -29.19 9.02
C ASP A 45 -9.20 -28.42 8.91
N LEU A 46 -9.26 -27.40 8.04
CA LEU A 46 -10.45 -26.60 7.77
C LEU A 46 -11.29 -27.13 6.60
N ALA A 47 -10.87 -28.22 5.94
CA ALA A 47 -11.55 -28.74 4.74
C ALA A 47 -13.05 -29.07 4.98
N SER A 48 -13.41 -29.46 6.21
CA SER A 48 -14.80 -29.74 6.62
C SER A 48 -15.70 -28.50 6.66
N LEU A 49 -15.12 -27.30 6.62
CA LEU A 49 -15.80 -26.01 6.66
C LEU A 49 -16.04 -25.42 5.26
N HIS A 50 -15.24 -25.78 4.25
CA HIS A 50 -15.22 -25.11 2.93
C HIS A 50 -16.56 -25.15 2.18
N GLY A 51 -17.40 -26.15 2.45
CA GLY A 51 -18.73 -26.29 1.84
C GLY A 51 -19.86 -25.57 2.57
N ASP A 52 -19.58 -24.90 3.69
CA ASP A 52 -20.56 -24.14 4.47
C ASP A 52 -20.57 -22.67 4.02
N ASP A 53 -21.76 -22.05 3.89
CA ASP A 53 -21.90 -20.66 3.43
C ASP A 53 -21.10 -19.67 4.29
N ARG A 54 -20.93 -19.96 5.58
CA ARG A 54 -20.13 -19.14 6.50
C ARG A 54 -18.66 -19.07 6.13
N TRP A 55 -18.15 -20.08 5.42
CA TRP A 55 -16.78 -20.08 4.92
C TRP A 55 -16.54 -18.93 3.94
N ASN A 56 -17.40 -18.76 2.95
CA ASN A 56 -17.27 -17.69 1.98
C ASN A 56 -17.32 -16.32 2.67
N ALA A 57 -18.24 -16.14 3.61
CA ALA A 57 -18.33 -14.91 4.40
C ALA A 57 -17.09 -14.67 5.29
N ALA A 58 -16.50 -15.72 5.87
CA ALA A 58 -15.26 -15.62 6.64
C ALA A 58 -14.07 -15.25 5.74
N MET A 59 -13.98 -15.84 4.55
CA MET A 59 -12.94 -15.51 3.57
C MET A 59 -13.06 -14.06 3.08
N GLU A 60 -14.27 -13.58 2.78
CA GLU A 60 -14.50 -12.18 2.42
C GLU A 60 -14.09 -11.23 3.54
N ARG A 61 -14.40 -11.56 4.80
CA ARG A 61 -13.98 -10.77 5.97
C ARG A 61 -12.47 -10.75 6.15
N VAL A 62 -11.78 -11.88 5.99
CA VAL A 62 -10.30 -11.91 6.03
C VAL A 62 -9.70 -11.09 4.91
N VAL A 63 -10.20 -11.24 3.68
CA VAL A 63 -9.74 -10.45 2.54
C VAL A 63 -9.93 -8.96 2.80
N SER A 64 -11.12 -8.57 3.28
CA SER A 64 -11.41 -7.18 3.65
C SER A 64 -10.53 -6.68 4.79
N ALA A 65 -10.33 -7.47 5.83
CA ALA A 65 -9.48 -7.12 6.98
C ALA A 65 -8.00 -7.00 6.58
N ALA A 66 -7.50 -7.94 5.77
CA ALA A 66 -6.15 -7.91 5.23
C ALA A 66 -5.91 -6.68 4.34
N SER A 67 -6.90 -6.32 3.51
CA SER A 67 -6.88 -5.09 2.73
C SER A 67 -7.04 -3.83 3.59
N ALA A 68 -7.63 -3.92 4.78
CA ALA A 68 -7.77 -2.84 5.74
C ALA A 68 -6.56 -2.68 6.68
N THR A 69 -5.62 -3.63 6.69
CA THR A 69 -4.41 -3.54 7.50
C THR A 69 -3.62 -2.28 7.09
N PRO A 70 -3.15 -1.45 8.04
CA PRO A 70 -2.46 -0.22 7.71
C PRO A 70 -1.32 -0.37 6.69
N ILE A 71 -0.61 -1.50 6.69
CA ILE A 71 0.49 -1.80 5.77
C ILE A 71 0.05 -1.97 4.30
N ARG A 72 -1.24 -2.25 4.03
CA ARG A 72 -1.79 -2.46 2.68
C ARG A 72 -2.51 -1.24 2.12
N GLN A 73 -2.63 -0.17 2.91
CA GLN A 73 -3.32 1.07 2.50
C GLN A 73 -2.73 1.74 1.26
N PHE A 74 -1.48 1.44 0.90
CA PHE A 74 -0.79 2.02 -0.25
C PHE A 74 -0.72 1.07 -1.46
N ASP A 75 -1.37 -0.10 -1.38
CA ASP A 75 -1.35 -1.11 -2.45
C ASP A 75 -1.92 -0.63 -3.78
N PHE A 76 -2.82 0.36 -3.76
CA PHE A 76 -3.42 0.93 -4.97
C PHE A 76 -2.38 1.53 -5.93
N TRP A 77 -1.16 1.77 -5.46
CA TRP A 77 -0.06 2.32 -6.26
C TRP A 77 0.89 1.25 -6.81
N VAL A 78 0.78 0.00 -6.34
CA VAL A 78 1.61 -1.12 -6.79
C VAL A 78 1.28 -1.45 -8.24
N GLY A 79 2.30 -1.48 -9.10
CA GLY A 79 2.13 -1.70 -10.54
C GLY A 79 3.27 -1.14 -11.36
N SER A 80 3.17 -1.30 -12.67
CA SER A 80 4.06 -0.67 -13.65
C SER A 80 3.30 0.42 -14.39
N TRP A 81 3.87 1.61 -14.46
CA TRP A 81 3.14 2.82 -14.82
C TRP A 81 3.88 3.65 -15.87
N ASP A 82 3.11 4.17 -16.82
CA ASP A 82 3.48 5.35 -17.59
C ASP A 82 2.89 6.58 -16.89
N VAL A 83 3.71 7.61 -16.66
CA VAL A 83 3.28 8.79 -15.90
C VAL A 83 3.18 10.00 -16.81
N TYR A 84 2.04 10.68 -16.74
CA TYR A 84 1.69 11.83 -17.57
C TYR A 84 1.45 13.08 -16.72
N ASN A 85 1.74 14.26 -17.25
CA ASN A 85 1.34 15.53 -16.63
C ASN A 85 -0.11 15.91 -16.99
N PRO A 86 -0.68 16.99 -16.44
CA PRO A 86 -2.06 17.41 -16.76
C PRO A 86 -2.27 17.79 -18.23
N GLN A 87 -1.20 18.05 -18.97
CA GLN A 87 -1.24 18.35 -20.41
C GLN A 87 -1.20 17.09 -21.28
N GLY A 88 -1.16 15.90 -20.69
CA GLY A 88 -1.12 14.62 -21.40
C GLY A 88 0.26 14.26 -21.96
N VAL A 89 1.32 14.92 -21.51
CA VAL A 89 2.70 14.61 -21.91
C VAL A 89 3.27 13.55 -20.96
N LYS A 90 3.84 12.48 -21.51
CA LYS A 90 4.54 11.45 -20.73
C LYS A 90 5.81 12.04 -20.12
N VAL A 91 5.92 12.03 -18.80
CA VAL A 91 7.03 12.60 -18.02
C VAL A 91 7.97 11.54 -17.44
N GLY A 92 7.58 10.26 -17.47
CA GLY A 92 8.42 9.17 -17.04
C GLY A 92 7.68 7.84 -16.96
N THR A 93 8.36 6.86 -16.38
CA THR A 93 7.84 5.54 -16.04
C THR A 93 8.17 5.22 -14.60
N ASN A 94 7.30 4.46 -13.95
CA ASN A 94 7.49 4.06 -12.56
C ASN A 94 7.14 2.58 -12.37
N VAL A 95 7.93 1.87 -11.56
CA VAL A 95 7.64 0.49 -11.16
C VAL A 95 7.57 0.44 -9.64
N ILE A 96 6.40 0.04 -9.13
CA ILE A 96 6.14 -0.05 -7.69
C ILE A 96 5.87 -1.52 -7.34
N THR A 97 6.59 -2.02 -6.35
CA THR A 97 6.54 -3.43 -5.94
C THR A 97 6.42 -3.59 -4.44
N LEU A 98 5.82 -4.69 -4.02
CA LEU A 98 5.83 -5.11 -2.62
C LEU A 98 7.12 -5.89 -2.30
N ARG A 99 7.75 -5.56 -1.17
CA ARG A 99 8.94 -6.23 -0.63
C ARG A 99 8.73 -6.55 0.85
N GLN A 100 9.59 -7.40 1.42
CA GLN A 100 9.55 -7.80 2.84
C GLN A 100 8.13 -8.25 3.28
N ASN A 101 7.56 -9.22 2.55
CA ASN A 101 6.21 -9.74 2.80
C ASN A 101 5.13 -8.64 2.82
N GLY A 102 5.26 -7.62 1.98
CA GLY A 102 4.29 -6.51 1.87
C GLY A 102 4.48 -5.38 2.88
N HIS A 103 5.53 -5.39 3.71
CA HIS A 103 5.80 -4.30 4.65
C HIS A 103 6.51 -3.10 3.99
N ILE A 104 7.08 -3.31 2.81
CA ILE A 104 7.72 -2.27 2.02
C ILE A 104 7.01 -2.15 0.67
N VAL A 105 6.63 -0.93 0.32
CA VAL A 105 6.27 -0.53 -1.04
C VAL A 105 7.50 0.19 -1.61
N HIS A 106 8.20 -0.48 -2.52
CA HIS A 106 9.43 0.01 -3.16
C HIS A 106 9.12 0.56 -4.54
N GLU A 107 9.57 1.78 -4.80
CA GLU A 107 9.41 2.52 -6.04
C GLU A 107 10.74 2.60 -6.79
N SER A 108 10.70 2.40 -8.11
CA SER A 108 11.80 2.67 -9.04
C SER A 108 11.31 3.57 -10.17
N TRP A 109 11.73 4.84 -10.14
CA TRP A 109 11.32 5.87 -11.08
C TRP A 109 12.38 6.15 -12.14
N THR A 110 11.93 6.44 -13.36
CA THR A 110 12.78 6.95 -14.45
C THR A 110 12.03 8.04 -15.20
N ASN A 111 12.60 9.25 -15.26
CA ASN A 111 11.97 10.36 -15.98
C ASN A 111 12.22 10.29 -17.50
N ALA A 112 11.59 11.18 -18.25
CA ALA A 112 11.74 11.25 -19.71
C ALA A 112 13.17 11.58 -20.20
N GLN A 113 14.04 12.09 -19.32
CA GLN A 113 15.45 12.39 -19.60
C GLN A 113 16.41 11.31 -19.06
N SER A 114 15.89 10.15 -18.66
CA SER A 114 16.66 9.03 -18.10
C SER A 114 17.33 9.29 -16.74
N ASN A 115 16.96 10.35 -16.02
CA ASN A 115 17.31 10.47 -14.61
C ASN A 115 16.42 9.54 -13.79
N THR A 116 16.99 8.96 -12.73
CA THR A 116 16.34 7.94 -11.92
C THR A 116 16.25 8.37 -10.46
N GLY A 117 15.46 7.62 -9.71
CA GLY A 117 15.52 7.56 -8.26
C GLY A 117 14.63 6.46 -7.72
N GLU A 118 14.66 6.26 -6.41
CA GLU A 118 13.88 5.22 -5.74
C GLU A 118 13.30 5.70 -4.40
N SER A 119 12.12 5.19 -4.04
CA SER A 119 11.59 5.33 -2.68
C SER A 119 11.34 4.00 -1.99
N ILE A 120 11.49 4.03 -0.67
CA ILE A 120 11.00 2.98 0.24
C ILE A 120 9.88 3.60 1.07
N ASN A 121 8.71 2.98 1.01
CA ASN A 121 7.52 3.40 1.75
C ASN A 121 7.10 2.27 2.69
N PHE A 122 6.80 2.60 3.94
CA PHE A 122 6.43 1.62 4.95
C PHE A 122 5.55 2.24 6.04
N TYR A 123 4.71 1.43 6.64
CA TYR A 123 3.94 1.84 7.82
C TYR A 123 4.73 1.51 9.09
N ASP A 124 4.99 2.53 9.91
CA ASP A 124 5.57 2.39 11.25
C ASP A 124 4.45 2.20 12.28
N PRO A 125 4.27 0.99 12.84
CA PRO A 125 3.19 0.72 13.78
C PRO A 125 3.39 1.39 15.14
N ALA A 126 4.62 1.71 15.54
CA ALA A 126 4.90 2.40 16.80
C ALA A 126 4.47 3.87 16.72
N ARG A 127 4.67 4.51 15.55
CA ARG A 127 4.26 5.89 15.29
C ARG A 127 2.82 6.00 14.76
N ARG A 128 2.26 4.90 14.26
CA ARG A 128 0.99 4.86 13.52
C ARG A 128 1.01 5.81 12.32
N LYS A 129 2.12 5.80 11.59
CA LYS A 129 2.37 6.69 10.46
C LYS A 129 2.95 5.90 9.29
N TRP A 130 2.52 6.27 8.09
CA TRP A 130 3.27 5.95 6.89
C TRP A 130 4.50 6.84 6.80
N ARG A 131 5.61 6.26 6.35
CA ARG A 131 6.87 6.95 6.10
C ARG A 131 7.36 6.63 4.70
N GLN A 132 7.96 7.62 4.07
CA GLN A 132 8.64 7.48 2.77
C GLN A 132 10.05 8.06 2.90
N VAL A 133 11.02 7.36 2.34
CA VAL A 133 12.35 7.91 2.05
C VAL A 133 12.56 7.82 0.56
N TRP A 134 12.70 8.97 -0.09
CA TRP A 134 12.99 9.11 -1.53
C TRP A 134 14.44 9.56 -1.72
N VAL A 135 15.13 8.96 -2.71
CA VAL A 135 16.48 9.33 -3.11
C VAL A 135 16.57 9.39 -4.63
N ASP A 136 17.06 10.50 -5.19
CA ASP A 136 17.32 10.64 -6.63
C ASP A 136 18.79 10.39 -7.01
N ALA A 137 19.05 10.25 -8.31
CA ALA A 137 20.39 10.02 -8.87
C ALA A 137 21.38 11.18 -8.62
N GLY A 138 20.89 12.37 -8.27
CA GLY A 138 21.70 13.53 -7.88
C GLY A 138 22.08 13.54 -6.40
N GLY A 139 21.57 12.59 -5.60
CA GLY A 139 21.76 12.54 -4.15
C GLY A 139 20.76 13.41 -3.39
N GLY A 140 19.72 13.93 -4.05
CA GLY A 140 18.60 14.57 -3.39
C GLY A 140 17.85 13.57 -2.52
N VAL A 141 17.49 13.97 -1.30
CA VAL A 141 16.77 13.13 -0.33
C VAL A 141 15.54 13.88 0.14
N VAL A 142 14.41 13.17 0.20
CA VAL A 142 13.19 13.68 0.86
C VAL A 142 12.64 12.60 1.78
N GLU A 143 12.37 12.97 3.02
CA GLU A 143 11.70 12.11 3.99
C GLU A 143 10.30 12.65 4.23
N TYR A 144 9.29 11.81 4.03
CA TYR A 144 7.90 12.13 4.35
C TYR A 144 7.37 11.27 5.48
N GLU A 145 6.42 11.83 6.23
CA GLU A 145 5.56 11.09 7.14
C GLU A 145 4.10 11.52 7.00
N GLY A 146 3.17 10.59 7.27
CA GLY A 146 1.75 10.86 7.16
C GLY A 146 0.88 9.63 7.31
N GLY A 147 -0.19 9.55 6.53
CA GLY A 147 -1.15 8.45 6.62
C GLY A 147 -2.19 8.46 5.52
N PHE A 148 -2.99 7.41 5.49
CA PHE A 148 -4.12 7.29 4.57
C PHE A 148 -5.35 7.97 5.17
N GLU A 149 -5.77 9.08 4.56
CA GLU A 149 -6.83 9.96 5.05
C GLU A 149 -7.66 10.47 3.86
N GLU A 150 -8.99 10.45 4.00
CA GLU A 150 -9.92 10.92 2.96
C GLU A 150 -9.73 10.23 1.59
N GLY A 151 -9.38 8.94 1.61
CA GLY A 151 -9.19 8.15 0.39
C GLY A 151 -7.85 8.38 -0.32
N ALA A 152 -6.92 9.13 0.26
CA ALA A 152 -5.59 9.37 -0.30
C ALA A 152 -4.48 9.10 0.73
N MET A 153 -3.31 8.67 0.24
CA MET A 153 -2.09 8.67 1.06
C MET A 153 -1.55 10.09 1.10
N ARG A 154 -1.59 10.75 2.25
CA ARG A 154 -1.15 12.14 2.43
C ARG A 154 0.02 12.18 3.38
N MET A 155 1.12 12.78 2.94
CA MET A 155 2.34 12.86 3.72
C MET A 155 2.99 14.24 3.59
N THR A 156 3.77 14.63 4.59
CA THR A 156 4.50 15.90 4.65
C THR A 156 5.93 15.64 5.08
N GLY A 157 6.86 16.42 4.56
CA GLY A 157 8.29 16.22 4.71
C GLY A 157 9.05 17.50 4.40
N MET A 158 10.35 17.51 4.67
CA MET A 158 11.22 18.61 4.25
C MET A 158 12.01 18.20 3.03
N ASN A 159 12.03 19.07 2.03
CA ASN A 159 12.88 18.97 0.85
C ASN A 159 14.01 20.01 0.97
N VAL A 160 15.20 19.68 0.47
CA VAL A 160 16.28 20.64 0.31
C VAL A 160 16.51 20.85 -1.19
N ASP A 161 16.39 22.09 -1.67
CA ASP A 161 16.62 22.39 -3.08
C ASP A 161 18.12 22.31 -3.45
N GLY A 162 18.43 22.39 -4.75
CA GLY A 162 19.82 22.36 -5.22
C GLY A 162 20.68 23.56 -4.77
N GLY A 163 20.07 24.59 -4.17
CA GLY A 163 20.73 25.73 -3.55
C GLY A 163 20.94 25.58 -2.03
N GLY A 164 20.53 24.46 -1.44
CA GLY A 164 20.63 24.20 0.00
C GLY A 164 19.52 24.84 0.83
N ARG A 165 18.43 25.30 0.21
CA ARG A 165 17.29 25.88 0.93
C ARG A 165 16.29 24.80 1.31
N GLU A 166 15.89 24.79 2.58
CA GLU A 166 14.81 23.93 3.06
C GLU A 166 13.44 24.47 2.62
N GLN A 167 12.59 23.57 2.14
CA GLN A 167 11.21 23.84 1.73
C GLN A 167 10.30 22.80 2.36
N ILE A 168 9.13 23.21 2.83
CA ILE A 168 8.09 22.27 3.24
C ILE A 168 7.57 21.60 1.99
N SER A 169 7.55 20.27 1.95
CA SER A 169 6.92 19.50 0.89
C SER A 169 5.73 18.72 1.44
N ARG A 170 4.63 18.71 0.70
CA ARG A 170 3.51 17.78 0.93
C ARG A 170 3.22 16.99 -0.33
N VAL A 171 2.92 15.71 -0.15
CA VAL A 171 2.58 14.80 -1.23
C VAL A 171 1.24 14.12 -0.94
N ALA A 172 0.44 13.96 -1.99
CA ALA A 172 -0.78 13.17 -1.96
C ALA A 172 -0.78 12.15 -3.11
N PHE A 173 -1.05 10.88 -2.77
CA PHE A 173 -1.34 9.82 -3.75
C PHE A 173 -2.81 9.46 -3.67
N THR A 174 -3.54 9.67 -4.77
CA THR A 174 -5.00 9.49 -4.83
C THR A 174 -5.36 8.46 -5.90
N PRO A 175 -5.98 7.32 -5.54
CA PRO A 175 -6.57 6.42 -6.53
C PRO A 175 -7.75 7.11 -7.21
N LEU A 176 -7.82 7.02 -8.54
CA LEU A 176 -8.87 7.61 -9.36
C LEU A 176 -9.90 6.55 -9.79
N PRO A 177 -11.17 6.93 -10.07
CA PRO A 177 -12.21 5.99 -10.45
C PRO A 177 -11.93 5.20 -11.75
N ASP A 178 -11.03 5.69 -12.59
CA ASP A 178 -10.62 5.07 -13.86
C ASP A 178 -9.42 4.13 -13.72
N GLY A 179 -9.00 3.82 -12.49
CA GLY A 179 -7.87 2.93 -12.20
C GLY A 179 -6.50 3.63 -12.23
N ARG A 180 -6.43 4.92 -12.57
CA ARG A 180 -5.19 5.70 -12.47
C ARG A 180 -4.87 6.06 -11.03
N VAL A 181 -3.63 6.47 -10.79
CA VAL A 181 -3.22 7.11 -9.53
C VAL A 181 -2.73 8.52 -9.83
N ARG A 182 -3.17 9.51 -9.06
CA ARG A 182 -2.62 10.87 -9.10
C ARG A 182 -1.62 11.06 -7.96
N GLN A 183 -0.39 11.43 -8.30
CA GLN A 183 0.60 11.94 -7.35
C GLN A 183 0.66 13.45 -7.49
N PHE A 184 0.46 14.17 -6.38
CA PHE A 184 0.48 15.62 -6.37
C PHE A 184 1.44 16.10 -5.27
N ILE A 185 2.46 16.86 -5.66
CA ILE A 185 3.49 17.41 -4.77
C ILE A 185 3.45 18.93 -4.84
N GLU A 186 3.44 19.56 -3.68
CA GLU A 186 3.54 21.00 -3.54
C GLU A 186 4.62 21.36 -2.54
N HIS A 187 5.34 22.44 -2.84
CA HIS A 187 6.34 23.02 -1.94
C HIS A 187 5.87 24.37 -1.38
N SER A 188 6.36 24.70 -0.19
CA SER A 188 6.18 26.00 0.45
C SER A 188 7.51 26.52 0.98
N ASP A 189 7.80 27.78 0.66
CA ASP A 189 8.98 28.54 1.09
C ASP A 189 8.69 29.48 2.27
N ASP A 190 7.43 29.62 2.68
CA ASP A 190 6.97 30.64 3.64
C ASP A 190 6.27 30.03 4.86
N GLY A 191 6.68 28.82 5.24
CA GLY A 191 6.14 28.13 6.42
C GLY A 191 4.73 27.56 6.22
N GLY A 192 4.32 27.33 4.97
CA GLY A 192 3.03 26.74 4.61
C GLY A 192 1.93 27.77 4.33
N ALA A 193 2.25 29.06 4.25
CA ALA A 193 1.28 30.11 3.95
C ALA A 193 0.88 30.12 2.47
N THR A 194 1.83 29.86 1.56
CA THR A 194 1.60 29.66 0.14
C THR A 194 2.24 28.36 -0.35
N TRP A 195 1.63 27.78 -1.39
CA TRP A 195 2.03 26.48 -1.95
C TRP A 195 2.17 26.61 -3.46
N THR A 196 3.26 26.07 -3.99
CA THR A 196 3.52 25.98 -5.42
C THR A 196 3.53 24.52 -5.84
N VAL A 197 2.84 24.21 -6.93
CA VAL A 197 2.85 22.86 -7.51
C VAL A 197 4.25 22.54 -8.01
N TYR A 198 4.86 21.54 -7.39
CA TYR A 198 6.15 20.99 -7.83
C TYR A 198 5.93 19.87 -8.85
N PHE A 199 4.95 19.01 -8.61
CA PHE A 199 4.64 17.87 -9.49
C PHE A 199 3.14 17.53 -9.47
N ASP A 200 2.59 17.24 -10.64
CA ASP A 200 1.23 16.68 -10.80
C ASP A 200 1.28 15.58 -11.85
N GLY A 201 1.40 14.33 -11.38
CA GLY A 201 1.60 13.14 -12.20
C GLY A 201 0.39 12.20 -12.16
N TYR A 202 -0.02 11.74 -13.32
CA TYR A 202 -1.09 10.76 -13.51
C TYR A 202 -0.49 9.46 -14.01
N TYR A 203 -0.54 8.45 -13.15
CA TYR A 203 -0.03 7.11 -13.37
C TYR A 203 -1.08 6.32 -14.13
N GLN A 204 -0.74 5.91 -15.34
CA GLN A 204 -1.55 5.04 -16.19
C GLN A 204 -0.87 3.69 -16.30
N GLU A 205 -1.59 2.63 -15.95
CA GLU A 205 -1.04 1.27 -15.89
C GLU A 205 -0.54 0.85 -17.28
N GLN A 206 0.66 0.27 -17.31
CA GLN A 206 1.20 -0.32 -18.53
C GLN A 206 0.40 -1.58 -18.84
N GLN A 207 -0.11 -1.68 -20.08
CA GLN A 207 -0.69 -2.94 -20.51
C GLN A 207 0.42 -4.00 -20.56
N PRO A 208 0.15 -5.25 -20.13
CA PRO A 208 1.06 -6.34 -20.43
C PRO A 208 1.28 -6.40 -21.94
N PRO A 209 2.50 -6.73 -22.40
CA PRO A 209 2.75 -6.87 -23.83
C PRO A 209 1.72 -7.83 -24.42
N ALA A 210 1.12 -7.45 -25.56
CA ALA A 210 0.27 -8.36 -26.31
C ALA A 210 1.08 -9.63 -26.58
N ASN A 211 0.58 -10.78 -26.15
CA ASN A 211 1.18 -12.06 -26.52
C ASN A 211 0.89 -12.25 -28.01
N ASP A 212 1.90 -11.99 -28.85
CA ASP A 212 1.93 -12.41 -30.26
C ASP A 212 2.20 -13.92 -30.39
#